data_AF-A0A1M7E4F2-F1
#
_entry.id   AF-A0A1M7E4F2-F1
#
_cell.length_a   1.000
_cell.length_b   1.000
_cell.length_c   1.000
_cell.angle_alpha   90.00
_cell.angle_beta   90.00
_cell.angle_gamma   90.00
#
_symmetry.space_group_name_H-M   'P 1'
#
loop_
_entity.id
_entity.type
_entity.pdbx_description
1 polymer ?
#
loop_
_entity_poly.entity_id
_entity_poly.type
_entity_poly.pdbx_seq_one_letter_code
_entity_poly.pdbx_strand_id
1 'polypeptide(L)' 'MIIYYTKSGQTLTDLCNEIQLENPECLRDYHNQNCSLSERFTGDIVQGMKIYIPSSTEILELNKKNQRQ' A
#
# COMPACT_ATOMS: atom_id res chain seq x y z
N MET A 1 0.19 0.11 11.53
CA MET A 1 0.32 1.13 10.47
C MET A 1 1.53 2.03 10.68
N ILE A 2 2.30 2.30 9.63
CA ILE A 2 3.35 3.34 9.60
C ILE A 2 3.15 4.27 8.39
N ILE A 3 3.72 5.47 8.43
CA ILE A 3 3.76 6.40 7.31
C ILE A 3 5.06 6.18 6.52
N TYR A 4 4.93 6.01 5.22
CA TYR A 4 6.04 5.88 4.28
C TYR A 4 6.00 6.98 3.23
N TYR A 5 7.17 7.49 2.82
CA TYR A 5 7.28 8.42 1.71
C TYR A 5 7.97 7.72 0.55
N THR A 6 7.30 7.72 -0.60
CA THR A 6 7.73 7.01 -1.81
C THR A 6 9.03 7.58 -2.37
N LYS A 7 9.92 6.68 -2.81
CA LYS A 7 11.22 7.04 -3.40
C LYS A 7 11.06 7.44 -4.86
N SER A 8 12.05 8.15 -5.40
CA SER A 8 12.08 8.49 -6.83
C SER A 8 12.15 7.21 -7.68
N GLY A 9 11.28 7.09 -8.68
CA GLY A 9 11.20 5.93 -9.57
C GLY A 9 10.62 4.65 -8.97
N GLN A 10 10.19 4.67 -7.70
CA GLN A 10 9.60 3.49 -7.05
C GLN A 10 8.17 3.27 -7.54
N THR A 11 7.85 2.03 -7.90
CA THR A 11 6.48 1.64 -8.27
C THR A 11 5.72 1.08 -7.07
N LEU A 12 4.38 1.03 -7.16
CA LEU A 12 3.54 0.43 -6.11
C LEU A 12 3.90 -1.05 -5.92
N THR A 13 4.23 -1.75 -7.00
CA THR A 13 4.68 -3.14 -6.97
C THR A 13 6.01 -3.30 -6.25
N ASP A 14 6.98 -2.41 -6.47
CA ASP A 14 8.26 -2.44 -5.75
C ASP A 14 8.05 -2.30 -4.25
N LEU A 15 7.20 -1.34 -3.85
CA LEU A 15 6.85 -1.13 -2.45
C LEU A 15 6.14 -2.35 -1.84
N CYS A 16 5.21 -2.97 -2.58
CA CYS A 16 4.54 -4.19 -2.14
C CYS A 16 5.50 -5.36 -1.97
N ASN A 17 6.47 -5.52 -2.87
CA ASN A 17 7.54 -6.52 -2.74
C ASN A 17 8.41 -6.26 -1.51
N GLU A 18 8.78 -5.00 -1.22
CA GLU A 18 9.54 -4.61 -0.03
C GLU A 18 8.83 -5.02 1.28
N ILE A 19 7.49 -4.89 1.32
CA ILE A 19 6.70 -5.18 2.53
C ILE A 19 6.06 -6.58 2.53
N GLN A 20 6.30 -7.39 1.50
CA GLN A 20 5.71 -8.73 1.33
C GLN A 20 4.17 -8.72 1.26
N LEU A 21 3.58 -7.69 0.66
CA LEU A 21 2.16 -7.65 0.33
C LEU A 21 1.96 -8.17 -1.09
N GLU A 22 1.17 -9.24 -1.25
CA GLU A 22 1.08 -9.97 -2.52
C GLU A 22 0.31 -9.21 -3.60
N ASN A 23 -0.66 -8.36 -3.21
CA ASN A 23 -1.49 -7.61 -4.14
C ASN A 23 -1.29 -6.09 -3.97
N PRO A 24 -0.75 -5.38 -4.98
CA PRO A 24 -0.62 -3.92 -4.98
C PRO A 24 -1.94 -3.16 -4.80
N GLU A 25 -3.06 -3.68 -5.28
CA GLU A 25 -4.37 -3.05 -5.11
C GLU A 25 -4.77 -3.00 -3.63
N CYS A 26 -4.39 -4.01 -2.84
CA CYS A 26 -4.64 -4.00 -1.41
C CYS A 26 -3.90 -2.87 -0.68
N LEU A 27 -2.69 -2.50 -1.13
CA LEU A 27 -1.98 -1.37 -0.54
C LEU A 27 -2.69 -0.05 -0.85
N ARG A 28 -3.16 0.11 -2.10
CA ARG A 28 -3.94 1.27 -2.52
C ARG A 28 -5.23 1.40 -1.72
N ASP A 29 -5.98 0.30 -1.59
CA ASP A 29 -7.24 0.28 -0.84
C ASP A 29 -7.00 0.56 0.65
N TYR A 30 -6.00 -0.08 1.24
CA TYR A 30 -5.62 0.16 2.63
C TYR A 30 -5.26 1.64 2.86
N HIS A 31 -4.44 2.22 1.99
CA HIS A 31 -4.11 3.64 2.09
C HIS A 31 -5.37 4.51 1.97
N ASN A 32 -6.20 4.30 0.95
CA ASN A 32 -7.40 5.11 0.68
C ASN A 32 -8.45 5.03 1.80
N GLN A 33 -8.50 3.92 2.53
CA GLN A 33 -9.37 3.74 3.70
C GLN A 33 -8.85 4.48 4.94
N ASN A 34 -7.53 4.68 5.06
CA ASN A 34 -6.89 5.25 6.25
C ASN A 34 -6.41 6.70 6.06
N CYS A 35 -6.50 7.26 4.86
CA CYS A 35 -6.09 8.63 4.56
C CYS A 35 -7.27 9.61 4.42
N SER A 36 -6.95 10.91 4.36
CA SER A 36 -7.92 11.93 3.98
C SER A 36 -8.30 11.83 2.50
N LEU A 37 -9.47 12.38 2.12
CA LEU A 37 -9.93 12.36 0.72
C LEU A 37 -8.92 12.95 -0.27
N SER A 38 -8.18 13.99 0.14
CA SER A 38 -7.15 14.65 -0.67
C SER A 38 -5.87 13.85 -0.87
N GLU A 39 -5.62 12.84 -0.02
CA GLU A 39 -4.45 11.97 -0.12
C GLU A 39 -4.72 10.71 -0.95
N ARG A 40 -6.00 10.41 -1.25
CA ARG A 40 -6.39 9.21 -1.99
C ARG A 40 -5.82 9.19 -3.40
N PHE A 41 -5.55 7.99 -3.91
CA PHE A 41 -5.08 7.79 -5.28
C PHE A 41 -5.66 6.54 -5.94
N THR A 42 -5.71 6.58 -7.27
CA THR A 42 -6.19 5.49 -8.12
C THR A 42 -5.15 5.00 -9.12
N GLY A 43 -4.13 5.81 -9.41
CA GLY A 43 -3.08 5.50 -10.39
C GLY A 43 -1.76 5.07 -9.76
N ASP A 44 -0.68 5.43 -10.42
CA ASP A 44 0.69 5.18 -9.96
C ASP A 44 1.07 6.09 -8.79
N ILE A 45 1.98 5.58 -7.96
CA ILE A 45 2.62 6.39 -6.93
C ILE A 45 3.68 7.30 -7.56
N VAL A 46 3.79 8.51 -7.03
CA VAL A 46 4.81 9.49 -7.44
C VAL A 46 5.78 9.73 -6.29
N GLN A 47 6.97 10.25 -6.57
CA GLN A 47 7.98 10.56 -5.55
C GLN A 47 7.43 11.46 -4.43
N GLY A 48 7.78 11.14 -3.18
CA GLY A 48 7.42 11.94 -2.00
C GLY A 48 5.96 11.81 -1.58
N MET A 49 5.19 10.94 -2.24
CA MET A 49 3.84 10.63 -1.86
C MET A 49 3.83 9.91 -0.51
N LYS A 50 2.92 10.34 0.36
CA LYS A 50 2.69 9.75 1.66
C LYS A 50 1.78 8.52 1.51
N ILE A 51 2.27 7.35 1.92
CA ILE A 51 1.54 6.08 1.88
C ILE A 51 1.39 5.55 3.32
N TYR A 52 0.21 5.00 3.62
CA TYR A 52 -0.02 4.32 4.89
C TYR A 52 0.27 2.85 4.66
N ILE A 53 1.28 2.33 5.35
CA ILE A 53 1.72 0.94 5.24
C ILE A 53 1.09 0.13 6.37
N PRO A 54 0.40 -0.99 6.07
CA PRO A 54 -0.12 -1.90 7.08
C PRO A 54 1.00 -2.48 7.97
N SER A 55 0.68 -2.84 9.20
CA SER A 55 1.60 -3.64 10.04
C SER A 55 1.79 -5.04 9.49
N SER A 56 2.83 -5.75 9.95
CA SER A 56 3.07 -7.15 9.55
C SER A 56 1.86 -8.05 9.80
N THR A 57 1.14 -7.89 10.92
CA THR A 57 -0.09 -8.64 11.20
C THR A 57 -1.19 -8.32 10.20
N GLU A 58 -1.38 -7.05 9.84
CA GLU A 58 -2.39 -6.64 8.85
C GLU A 58 -2.04 -7.17 7.45
N ILE A 59 -0.76 -7.19 7.07
CA ILE A 59 -0.28 -7.75 5.79
C ILE A 59 -0.65 -9.23 5.68
N LEU A 60 -0.43 -10.02 6.75
CA LEU A 60 -0.79 -11.43 6.77
C LEU A 60 -2.29 -11.65 6.55
N GLU A 61 -3.14 -10.82 7.17
CA GLU A 61 -4.59 -10.92 7.00
C GLU A 61 -5.06 -10.47 5.61
N LEU A 62 -4.44 -9.43 5.04
CA LEU A 62 -4.71 -8.98 3.67
C LEU A 62 -4.35 -10.05 2.64
N ASN A 63 -3.18 -10.68 2.76
CA ASN A 63 -2.75 -11.76 1.86
C ASN A 63 -3.69 -12.98 1.97
N LYS A 64 -4.07 -13.40 3.18
CA LYS A 64 -5.04 -14.50 3.38
C LYS A 64 -6.40 -14.24 2.74
N LYS A 65 -6.87 -13.00 2.76
CA LYS A 65 -8.18 -12.63 2.20
C LYS A 65 -8.21 -12.79 0.68
N ASN A 66 -7.10 -12.51 0.00
CA ASN A 66 -6.97 -12.67 -1.45
C ASN A 66 -6.87 -14.14 -1.90
N GLN A 67 -6.40 -15.05 -1.04
CA GLN A 67 -6.29 -16.48 -1.37
C GLN A 67 -7.63 -17.24 -1.34
N ARG A 68 -8.73 -16.58 -0.97
CA ARG A 68 -10.06 -17.19 -0.82
C ARG A 68 -11.07 -16.74 -1.89
N GLN A 69 -10.62 -16.04 -2.93
CA GLN A 69 -11.40 -15.69 -4.11
C GLN A 69 -10.90 -16.46 -5.32
#